data_AF-A0A382C476-F1
#
_entry.id   AF-A0A382C476-F1
#
_cell.length_a   1.000
_cell.length_b   1.000
_cell.length_c   1.000
_cell.angle_alpha   90.00
_cell.angle_beta   90.00
_cell.angle_gamma   90.00
#
_symmetry.space_group_name_H-M   'P 1'
#
loop_
_entity.id
_entity.type
_entity.pdbx_description
1 polymer ?
#
loop_
_entity_poly.entity_id
_entity_poly.type
_entity_poly.pdbx_seq_one_letter_code
_entity_poly.pdbx_strand_id
1 'polypeptide(L)' 'MIDWDALLTSKRNVVQVQQFAFGDTSGKGLYSAFSNTKNGGTVRNLLRTHGVTYSKRLARKALKRRGLEKN' A
#
# COMPACT_ATOMS: atom_id res chain seq x y z
N MET A 1 -1.66 -10.12 12.24
CA MET A 1 -2.47 -9.37 11.25
C MET A 1 -1.52 -8.45 10.49
N ILE A 2 -1.31 -8.68 9.19
CA ILE A 2 -0.46 -7.82 8.36
C ILE A 2 -1.30 -6.61 7.97
N ASP A 3 -0.96 -5.41 8.47
CA ASP A 3 -1.72 -4.19 8.22
C ASP A 3 -0.94 -3.22 7.33
N TRP A 4 -1.66 -2.40 6.55
CA TRP A 4 -1.11 -1.37 5.68
C TRP A 4 -0.29 -0.32 6.44
N ASP A 5 -0.57 -0.16 7.74
CA ASP A 5 0.18 0.69 8.65
C ASP A 5 1.69 0.37 8.68
N ALA A 6 2.09 -0.89 8.47
CA ALA A 6 3.49 -1.29 8.39
C ALA A 6 4.21 -0.74 7.14
N LEU A 7 3.45 -0.39 6.09
CA LEU A 7 3.99 0.20 4.87
C LEU A 7 4.17 1.72 5.02
N LEU A 8 3.46 2.38 5.94
CA LEU A 8 3.42 3.84 6.07
C LEU A 8 4.55 4.43 6.94
N THR A 9 5.70 3.75 7.02
CA THR A 9 6.82 4.13 7.89
C THR A 9 7.77 5.17 7.29
N SER A 10 7.76 5.35 5.96
CA SER A 10 8.65 6.28 5.27
C SER A 10 7.89 7.10 4.23
N LYS A 11 8.32 8.34 3.99
CA LYS A 11 7.71 9.23 2.98
C LYS A 11 7.63 8.56 1.61
N ARG A 12 8.69 7.86 1.19
CA ARG A 12 8.72 7.12 -0.08
C ARG A 12 7.61 6.06 -0.14
N ASN A 13 7.45 5.27 0.91
CA ASN A 13 6.43 4.22 0.93
C ASN A 13 5.02 4.81 0.94
N VAL A 14 4.82 5.90 1.70
CA VAL A 14 3.54 6.61 1.73
C VAL A 14 3.13 7.05 0.34
N VAL A 15 4.04 7.63 -0.45
CA VAL A 15 3.76 8.02 -1.85
C VAL A 15 3.36 6.82 -2.70
N GLN A 16 4.07 5.69 -2.60
CA GLN A 16 3.72 4.48 -3.37
C GLN A 16 2.35 3.91 -2.96
N VAL A 17 2.05 3.90 -1.67
CA VAL A 17 0.75 3.45 -1.15
C VAL A 17 -0.37 4.41 -1.56
N GLN A 18 -0.14 5.73 -1.56
CA GLN A 18 -1.09 6.72 -2.06
C GLN A 18 -1.37 6.51 -3.56
N GLN A 19 -0.34 6.42 -4.39
CA GLN A 19 -0.48 6.15 -5.83
C GLN A 19 -1.32 4.88 -6.06
N PHE A 20 -1.09 3.83 -5.28
CA PHE A 20 -1.86 2.60 -5.41
C PHE A 20 -3.30 2.78 -4.95
N ALA A 21 -3.49 3.38 -3.78
CA ALA A 21 -4.79 3.59 -3.16
C ALA A 21 -5.73 4.40 -4.05
N PHE A 22 -5.23 5.46 -4.69
CA PHE A 22 -5.99 6.36 -5.56
C PHE A 22 -6.07 5.90 -7.02
N GLY A 23 -5.32 4.86 -7.39
CA GLY A 23 -5.42 4.22 -8.71
C GLY A 23 -4.39 4.69 -9.74
N ASP A 24 -3.47 5.56 -9.35
CA ASP A 24 -2.33 5.99 -10.16
C ASP A 24 -1.37 4.80 -10.49
N THR A 25 -1.38 3.74 -9.67
CA THR A 25 -0.64 2.50 -9.98
C THR A 25 -1.47 1.22 -9.77
N SER A 26 -1.05 0.16 -10.44
CA SER A 26 -1.63 -1.19 -10.33
C SER A 26 -1.08 -1.94 -9.12
N GLY A 27 -1.72 -3.05 -8.74
CA GLY A 27 -1.16 -3.94 -7.69
C GLY A 27 0.22 -4.49 -8.06
N LYS A 28 0.45 -4.78 -9.36
CA LYS A 28 1.77 -5.17 -9.86
C LYS A 28 2.77 -4.03 -9.72
N GLY A 29 2.38 -2.81 -10.08
CA GLY A 29 3.22 -1.61 -9.95
C GLY A 29 3.60 -1.33 -8.50
N LEU A 30 2.63 -1.42 -7.58
CA LEU A 30 2.89 -1.34 -6.14
C LEU A 30 3.88 -2.43 -5.71
N TYR A 31 3.63 -3.70 -6.06
CA TYR A 31 4.55 -4.78 -5.70
C TYR A 31 5.97 -4.55 -6.23
N SER A 32 6.11 -4.10 -7.49
CA SER A 32 7.40 -3.76 -8.08
C SER A 32 8.12 -2.65 -7.29
N ALA A 33 7.41 -1.62 -6.83
CA ALA A 33 7.99 -0.53 -6.02
C ALA A 33 8.52 -1.00 -4.65
N PHE A 34 7.97 -2.10 -4.12
CA PHE A 34 8.40 -2.72 -2.88
C PHE A 34 9.23 -4.00 -3.10
N SER A 35 9.53 -4.35 -4.35
CA SER A 35 10.36 -5.52 -4.67
C SER A 35 11.76 -5.33 -4.09
N ASN A 36 12.37 -6.42 -3.60
CA ASN A 36 13.67 -6.42 -2.92
C ASN A 36 13.73 -5.53 -1.66
N THR A 37 12.59 -5.15 -1.09
CA THR A 37 12.52 -4.48 0.21
C THR A 37 12.01 -5.44 1.28
N LYS A 38 12.27 -5.12 2.55
CA LYS A 38 11.71 -5.85 3.71
C LYS A 38 10.17 -5.92 3.69
N ASN A 39 9.53 -4.99 2.97
CA ASN A 39 8.08 -4.85 2.88
C ASN A 39 7.47 -5.55 1.65
N GLY A 40 8.28 -6.12 0.75
CA GLY A 40 7.79 -6.77 -0.47
C GLY A 40 6.90 -7.99 -0.17
N GLY A 41 7.26 -8.78 0.84
CA GLY A 41 6.44 -9.91 1.31
C GLY A 41 5.09 -9.47 1.87
N THR A 42 5.08 -8.36 2.63
CA THR A 42 3.86 -7.74 3.18
C THR A 42 2.92 -7.30 2.05
N VAL A 43 3.42 -6.56 1.06
CA VAL A 43 2.62 -6.12 -0.09
C VAL A 43 2.07 -7.31 -0.87
N ARG A 44 2.89 -8.34 -1.12
CA ARG A 44 2.45 -9.56 -1.80
C ARG A 44 1.33 -10.25 -1.03
N ASN A 45 1.46 -10.42 0.28
CA ASN A 45 0.42 -11.04 1.10
C ASN A 45 -0.87 -10.22 1.09
N LEU A 46 -0.80 -8.90 1.30
CA LEU A 46 -1.97 -8.01 1.27
C LEU A 46 -2.72 -8.12 -0.06
N LEU A 47 -2.00 -8.05 -1.19
CA LEU A 47 -2.59 -8.14 -2.52
C LEU A 47 -3.19 -9.51 -2.82
N ARG A 48 -2.57 -10.61 -2.36
CA ARG A 48 -3.07 -11.98 -2.56
C ARG A 48 -4.26 -12.30 -1.67
N THR A 49 -4.25 -11.83 -0.42
CA THR A 49 -5.33 -12.11 0.55
C THR A 49 -6.60 -11.33 0.21
N HIS A 50 -6.46 -10.07 -0.22
CA HIS A 50 -7.60 -9.18 -0.39
C HIS A 50 -7.97 -8.90 -1.85
N GLY A 51 -7.08 -9.21 -2.79
CA GLY A 51 -7.20 -8.74 -4.17
C GLY A 51 -6.93 -7.23 -4.27
N VAL A 52 -6.74 -6.76 -5.50
CA VAL A 52 -6.31 -5.37 -5.77
C VAL A 52 -7.37 -4.35 -5.32
N THR A 53 -8.63 -4.56 -5.66
CA THR A 53 -9.71 -3.59 -5.38
C THR A 53 -9.91 -3.37 -3.88
N TYR A 54 -9.99 -4.45 -3.10
CA TYR A 54 -10.16 -4.35 -1.65
C TYR A 54 -8.88 -3.81 -0.98
N SER A 55 -7.71 -4.20 -1.47
CA SER A 55 -6.42 -3.66 -1.04
C SER A 55 -6.36 -2.13 -1.18
N LYS A 56 -6.85 -1.57 -2.29
CA LYS A 56 -6.92 -0.11 -2.47
C LYS A 56 -7.77 0.57 -1.39
N ARG A 57 -8.94 -0.02 -1.08
CA ARG A 57 -9.83 0.50 -0.03
C ARG A 57 -9.18 0.45 1.36
N LEU A 58 -8.50 -0.64 1.69
CA LEU A 58 -7.76 -0.78 2.95
C LEU A 58 -6.59 0.21 3.04
N ALA A 59 -5.84 0.38 1.95
CA ALA A 59 -4.75 1.35 1.85
C ALA A 59 -5.25 2.78 2.11
N ARG A 60 -6.37 3.20 1.49
CA ARG A 60 -7.00 4.51 1.79
C ARG A 60 -7.38 4.64 3.25
N LYS A 61 -7.99 3.60 3.83
CA LYS A 61 -8.40 3.61 5.24
C LYS A 61 -7.20 3.81 6.17
N ALA A 62 -6.07 3.14 5.89
CA ALA A 62 -4.84 3.30 6.66
C ALA A 62 -4.21 4.69 6.50
N LEU A 63 -4.16 5.22 5.28
CA LEU A 63 -3.69 6.58 5.00
C LEU A 63 -4.51 7.63 5.77
N LYS A 64 -5.84 7.51 5.73
CA LYS A 64 -6.76 8.39 6.47
C LYS A 64 -6.56 8.31 7.98
N ARG A 65 -6.42 7.08 8.52
CA ARG A 65 -6.14 6.87 9.96
C ARG A 65 -4.84 7.58 10.40
N ARG A 66 -3.84 7.65 9.53
CA ARG A 66 -2.54 8.27 9.78
C ARG A 66 -2.47 9.78 9.47
N GLY A 67 -3.55 10.38 8.94
CA GLY A 67 -3.51 11.76 8.45
C GLY A 67 -2.60 11.97 7.24
N LEU A 68 -2.36 10.90 6.46
CA LEU A 68 -1.48 10.87 5.28
C LEU A 68 -2.29 10.79 3.98
N GLU A 69 -3.54 11.25 3.99
CA GLU A 69 -4.35 11.30 2.78
C GLU A 69 -3.75 12.32 1.80
N LYS A 70 -3.86 12.05 0.50
CA LYS A 70 -3.37 12.96 -0.54
C LYS A 70 -4.29 14.19 -0.49
N ASN A 71 -3.75 15.37 -0.16
CA ASN A 71 -4.47 16.65 -0.27
C ASN A 71 -4.90 16.89 -1.71
#